data_AF-A0A8S2X4S4-F1
#
_entry.id   AF-A0A8S2X4S4-F1
#
_cell.length_a   1.000
_cell.length_b   1.000
_cell.length_c   1.000
_cell.angle_alpha   90.00
_cell.angle_beta   90.00
_cell.angle_gamma   90.00
#
_symmetry.space_group_name_H-M   'P 1'
#
loop_
_entity.id
_entity.type
_entity.pdbx_description
1 polymer ?
#
loop_
_entity_poly.entity_id
_entity_poly.type
_entity_poly.pdbx_seq_one_letter_code
_entity_poly.pdbx_strand_id
1 'polypeptide(L)'
;FEKILRSANRPEILMKEIKIEDVEVNQFPLEIVSEILQQQEYNLPRFVHENVIVSLAPLLEKNYPSPEICDFFSKHCRDSPRSQIVIEMFTPVVQRILKHNTDFGKYPRMRIFIQDYLLALNSQNDGLK
;
A
#
# COMPACT_ATOMS: atom_id res chain seq x y z
N PHE A 1 7.05 -6.02 -22.80
CA PHE A 1 7.01 -5.48 -21.42
C PHE A 1 6.47 -6.50 -20.43
N GLU A 2 5.27 -7.05 -20.62
CA GLU A 2 4.65 -8.07 -19.74
C GLU A 2 5.55 -9.29 -19.41
N LYS A 3 6.28 -9.80 -20.43
CA LYS A 3 7.12 -11.01 -20.31
C LYS A 3 8.37 -10.82 -19.43
N ILE A 4 8.85 -9.58 -19.28
CA ILE A 4 10.03 -9.26 -18.46
C ILE A 4 9.61 -9.12 -16.99
N LEU A 5 8.44 -8.52 -16.74
CA LEU A 5 7.89 -8.29 -15.41
C LEU A 5 7.48 -9.61 -14.72
N ARG A 6 6.87 -10.54 -15.46
CA ARG A 6 6.55 -11.90 -14.95
C ARG A 6 7.78 -12.74 -14.61
N SER A 7 8.96 -12.37 -15.10
CA SER A 7 10.24 -13.06 -14.80
C SER A 7 10.99 -12.44 -13.62
N ALA A 8 10.54 -11.29 -13.11
CA ALA A 8 11.24 -10.52 -12.11
C ALA A 8 10.97 -11.06 -10.69
N ASN A 9 11.64 -12.14 -10.31
CA ASN A 9 11.81 -12.57 -8.90
C ASN A 9 12.72 -11.61 -8.09
N ARG A 10 12.97 -10.40 -8.60
CA ARG A 10 13.90 -9.43 -8.03
C ARG A 10 13.18 -8.11 -7.78
N PRO A 11 12.92 -7.74 -6.51
CA PRO A 11 12.21 -6.50 -6.15
C PRO A 11 12.87 -5.24 -6.71
N GLU A 12 14.16 -5.29 -7.01
CA GLU A 12 14.95 -4.17 -7.55
C GLU A 12 14.54 -3.76 -8.98
N ILE A 13 14.04 -4.70 -9.79
CA ILE A 13 13.59 -4.43 -11.17
C ILE A 13 12.19 -3.80 -11.14
N LEU A 14 11.32 -4.25 -10.24
CA LEU A 14 10.02 -3.63 -9.99
C LEU A 14 10.17 -2.14 -9.62
N MET A 15 11.13 -1.81 -8.76
CA MET A 15 11.37 -0.43 -8.33
C MET A 15 11.85 0.50 -9.46
N LYS A 16 12.58 -0.03 -10.45
CA LYS A 16 13.01 0.74 -11.63
C LYS A 16 11.87 1.04 -12.59
N GLU A 17 10.92 0.11 -12.73
CA GLU A 17 9.82 0.22 -13.68
C GLU A 17 8.60 0.99 -13.11
N ILE A 18 8.44 1.07 -11.78
CA ILE A 18 7.42 1.95 -11.15
C ILE A 18 7.71 3.44 -11.45
N LYS A 19 8.95 3.80 -11.82
CA LYS A 19 9.35 5.18 -12.17
C LYS A 19 9.03 5.59 -13.61
N ILE A 20 8.01 5.02 -14.26
CA ILE A 20 7.63 5.42 -15.62
C ILE A 20 6.57 6.53 -15.58
N GLU A 21 7.01 7.71 -16.01
CA GLU A 21 6.30 8.99 -16.08
C GLU A 21 5.25 9.02 -17.20
N ASP A 22 4.22 8.18 -17.15
CA ASP A 22 3.06 8.33 -18.06
C ASP A 22 1.73 8.42 -17.27
N VAL A 23 1.21 9.64 -17.25
CA VAL A 23 0.13 10.12 -16.37
C VAL A 23 -1.23 9.48 -16.66
N GLU A 24 -1.38 8.73 -17.76
CA GLU A 24 -2.66 8.19 -18.22
C GLU A 24 -2.86 6.69 -17.99
N VAL A 25 -1.84 5.93 -17.57
CA VAL A 25 -1.96 4.48 -17.29
C VAL A 25 -1.60 4.16 -15.82
N ASN A 26 -2.25 4.83 -14.88
CA ASN A 26 -1.92 4.73 -13.44
C ASN A 26 -2.38 3.42 -12.75
N GLN A 27 -3.09 2.52 -13.44
CA GLN A 27 -3.58 1.26 -12.86
C GLN A 27 -2.65 0.06 -13.11
N PHE A 28 -1.92 0.07 -14.23
CA PHE A 28 -1.05 -1.05 -14.62
C PHE A 28 0.03 -1.39 -13.57
N PRO A 29 0.69 -0.42 -12.91
CA PRO A 29 1.65 -0.73 -11.84
C PRO A 29 0.98 -1.34 -10.60
N LEU A 30 -0.27 -0.95 -10.28
CA LEU A 30 -0.99 -1.47 -9.13
C LEU A 30 -1.47 -2.90 -9.35
N GLU A 31 -1.89 -3.25 -10.56
CA GLU A 31 -2.29 -4.62 -10.93
C GLU A 31 -1.12 -5.59 -10.80
N ILE A 32 0.04 -5.27 -11.36
CA ILE A 32 1.25 -6.11 -11.26
C ILE A 32 1.67 -6.30 -9.81
N VAL A 33 1.68 -5.22 -9.02
CA VAL A 33 2.03 -5.31 -7.60
C VAL A 33 1.00 -6.17 -6.85
N SER A 34 -0.29 -6.05 -7.18
CA SER A 34 -1.33 -6.90 -6.60
C SER A 34 -1.10 -8.38 -6.92
N GLU A 35 -0.78 -8.72 -8.18
CA GLU A 35 -0.45 -10.09 -8.58
C GLU A 35 0.75 -10.64 -7.80
N ILE A 36 1.80 -9.84 -7.60
CA ILE A 36 2.99 -10.26 -6.87
C ILE A 36 2.69 -10.45 -5.39
N LEU A 37 1.95 -9.52 -4.78
CA LEU A 37 1.55 -9.59 -3.37
C LEU A 37 0.64 -10.80 -3.13
N GLN A 38 -0.23 -11.15 -4.07
CA GLN A 38 -1.08 -12.33 -3.99
C GLN A 38 -0.28 -13.64 -3.97
N GLN A 39 0.88 -13.68 -4.64
CA GLN A 39 1.70 -14.89 -4.80
C GLN A 39 2.71 -15.12 -3.67
N GLN A 40 2.98 -14.13 -2.81
CA GLN A 40 4.00 -14.23 -1.78
C GLN A 40 3.41 -14.33 -0.37
N GLU A 41 3.90 -15.29 0.44
CA GLU A 41 3.73 -15.21 1.89
C GLU A 41 4.56 -14.03 2.41
N TYR A 42 3.88 -13.02 2.95
CA TYR A 42 4.39 -11.70 3.33
C TYR A 42 5.48 -11.68 4.43
N ASN A 43 6.64 -12.27 4.17
CA ASN A 43 7.84 -12.22 5.02
C ASN A 43 8.98 -11.48 4.32
N LEU A 44 8.66 -10.30 3.77
CA LEU A 44 9.67 -9.40 3.20
C LEU A 44 10.51 -8.76 4.34
N PRO A 45 11.81 -8.56 4.14
CA PRO A 45 12.60 -7.72 5.04
C PRO A 45 11.96 -6.34 5.18
N ARG A 46 11.97 -5.78 6.39
CA ARG A 46 11.30 -4.51 6.71
C ARG A 46 11.63 -3.40 5.72
N PHE A 47 12.90 -3.24 5.33
CA PHE A 47 13.30 -2.19 4.38
C PHE A 47 12.67 -2.38 2.99
N VAL A 48 12.51 -3.63 2.52
CA VAL A 48 11.85 -3.94 1.23
C VAL A 48 10.37 -3.62 1.34
N HIS A 49 9.75 -4.03 2.44
CA HIS A 49 8.34 -3.77 2.72
C HIS A 49 8.04 -2.27 2.70
N GLU A 50 8.84 -1.47 3.40
CA GLU A 50 8.74 -0.01 3.46
C GLU A 50 8.97 0.63 2.07
N ASN A 51 9.96 0.17 1.32
CA ASN A 51 10.24 0.65 -0.03
C ASN A 51 9.09 0.40 -1.02
N VAL A 52 8.40 -0.74 -0.91
CA VAL A 52 7.21 -1.02 -1.72
C VAL A 52 6.10 -0.03 -1.39
N ILE A 53 5.87 0.25 -0.10
CA ILE A 53 4.85 1.24 0.31
C ILE A 53 5.17 2.62 -0.25
N VAL A 54 6.42 3.10 -0.08
CA VAL A 54 6.85 4.41 -0.58
C VAL A 54 6.67 4.53 -2.09
N SER A 55 6.93 3.45 -2.83
CA SER A 55 6.76 3.43 -4.29
C SER A 55 5.28 3.44 -4.72
N LEU A 56 4.38 2.87 -3.91
CA LEU A 56 2.94 2.79 -4.20
C LEU A 56 2.17 4.04 -3.80
N ALA A 57 2.54 4.71 -2.70
CA ALA A 57 1.76 5.79 -2.12
C ALA A 57 1.39 6.92 -3.11
N PRO A 58 2.31 7.42 -3.99
CA PRO A 58 1.97 8.45 -4.97
C PRO A 58 0.90 8.01 -5.99
N LEU A 59 0.89 6.71 -6.35
CA LEU A 59 -0.10 6.15 -7.29
C LEU A 59 -1.49 6.08 -6.66
N LEU A 60 -1.55 5.87 -5.34
CA LEU A 60 -2.76 5.72 -4.56
C LEU A 60 -3.38 7.05 -4.13
N GLU A 61 -2.69 8.18 -4.34
CA GLU A 61 -3.30 9.51 -4.28
C GLU A 61 -4.32 9.73 -5.40
N LYS A 62 -4.24 8.95 -6.48
CA LYS A 62 -5.13 9.04 -7.66
C LYS A 62 -5.97 7.79 -7.88
N ASN A 63 -5.60 6.65 -7.32
CA ASN A 63 -6.27 5.36 -7.52
C ASN A 63 -6.68 4.71 -6.19
N TYR A 64 -7.62 3.77 -6.23
CA TYR A 64 -7.93 2.95 -5.07
C TYR A 64 -6.92 1.81 -4.93
N PRO A 65 -6.51 1.44 -3.70
CA PRO A 65 -5.73 0.23 -3.49
C PRO A 65 -6.59 -1.00 -3.79
N SER A 66 -5.95 -2.01 -4.38
CA SER A 66 -6.54 -3.35 -4.50
C SER A 66 -6.69 -4.01 -3.12
N PRO A 67 -7.44 -5.11 -3.00
CA PRO A 67 -7.52 -5.87 -1.76
C PRO A 67 -6.15 -6.33 -1.22
N GLU A 68 -5.25 -6.77 -2.11
CA GLU A 68 -3.91 -7.23 -1.78
C GLU A 68 -3.04 -6.10 -1.23
N ILE A 69 -3.14 -4.90 -1.83
CA ILE A 69 -2.46 -3.71 -1.33
C ILE A 69 -3.04 -3.28 0.02
N CYS A 70 -4.35 -3.39 0.22
CA CYS A 70 -4.98 -3.11 1.52
C CYS A 70 -4.45 -4.04 2.61
N ASP A 71 -4.33 -5.34 2.35
CA ASP A 71 -3.78 -6.30 3.32
C ASP A 71 -2.31 -6.02 3.62
N PHE A 72 -1.53 -5.68 2.60
CA PHE A 72 -0.13 -5.30 2.73
C PHE A 72 0.05 -4.06 3.63
N PHE A 73 -0.76 -3.03 3.42
CA PHE A 73 -0.71 -1.81 4.25
C PHE A 73 -1.24 -2.06 5.67
N SER A 74 -2.32 -2.83 5.79
CA SER A 74 -2.88 -3.28 7.06
C SER A 74 -1.84 -4.03 7.91
N LYS A 75 -1.05 -4.92 7.29
CA LYS A 75 0.09 -5.57 7.94
C LYS A 75 1.12 -4.55 8.45
N HIS A 76 1.47 -3.53 7.66
CA HIS A 76 2.41 -2.49 8.11
C HIS A 76 1.90 -1.73 9.35
N CYS A 77 0.60 -1.36 9.35
CA CYS A 77 -0.01 -0.68 10.49
C CYS A 77 0.10 -1.51 11.78
N ARG A 78 -0.09 -2.83 11.71
CA ARG A 78 0.04 -3.73 12.87
C ARG A 78 1.49 -3.94 13.30
N ASP A 79 2.39 -4.16 12.35
CA ASP A 79 3.79 -4.51 12.63
C ASP A 79 4.63 -3.28 13.01
N SER A 80 4.24 -2.08 12.59
CA SER A 80 5.01 -0.84 12.77
C SER A 80 4.09 0.38 12.96
N PRO A 81 3.22 0.41 13.98
CA PRO A 81 2.18 1.43 14.12
C PRO A 81 2.71 2.86 14.35
N ARG A 82 3.97 2.97 14.79
CA ARG A 82 4.66 4.24 15.06
C ARG A 82 5.57 4.70 13.92
N SER A 83 5.53 4.04 12.76
CA SER A 83 6.40 4.40 11.63
C SER A 83 5.96 5.72 10.97
N GLN A 84 6.92 6.46 10.41
CA GLN A 84 6.61 7.65 9.61
C GLN A 84 5.76 7.32 8.38
N ILE A 85 5.84 6.10 7.86
CA ILE A 85 4.99 5.65 6.75
C ILE A 85 3.51 5.67 7.14
N VAL A 86 3.16 5.21 8.34
CA VAL A 86 1.78 5.29 8.83
C VAL A 86 1.33 6.76 8.91
N ILE A 87 2.18 7.65 9.42
CA ILE A 87 1.80 9.05 9.67
C ILE A 87 1.75 9.87 8.38
N GLU A 88 2.80 9.81 7.56
CA GLU A 88 3.01 10.73 6.45
C GLU A 88 2.48 10.15 5.12
N MET A 89 2.61 8.84 4.91
CA MET A 89 2.28 8.23 3.61
C MET A 89 0.86 7.65 3.57
N PHE A 90 0.37 7.03 4.65
CA PHE A 90 -0.98 6.47 4.66
C PHE A 90 -2.08 7.52 4.84
N THR A 91 -1.80 8.64 5.52
CA THR A 91 -2.77 9.74 5.70
C THR A 91 -3.44 10.18 4.38
N PRO A 92 -2.71 10.58 3.32
CA PRO A 92 -3.34 11.01 2.07
C PRO A 92 -4.14 9.90 1.38
N VAL A 93 -3.65 8.65 1.43
CA VAL A 93 -4.34 7.48 0.87
C VAL A 93 -5.67 7.23 1.60
N VAL A 94 -5.65 7.22 2.94
CA VAL A 94 -6.85 7.01 3.77
C VAL A 94 -7.84 8.17 3.60
N GLN A 95 -7.38 9.42 3.58
CA GLN A 95 -8.23 10.58 3.33
C GLN A 95 -8.95 10.48 1.98
N ARG A 96 -8.25 10.05 0.92
CA ARG A 96 -8.86 9.82 -0.39
C ARG A 96 -9.93 8.74 -0.32
N ILE A 97 -9.62 7.59 0.28
CA ILE A 97 -10.55 6.48 0.43
C ILE A 97 -11.82 6.96 1.16
N LEU A 98 -11.67 7.64 2.29
CA LEU A 98 -12.79 8.17 3.07
C LEU A 98 -13.62 9.20 2.29
N LYS A 99 -12.98 10.01 1.44
CA LYS A 99 -13.65 11.03 0.63
C LYS A 99 -14.48 10.44 -0.51
N HIS A 100 -14.01 9.36 -1.13
CA HIS A 100 -14.57 8.87 -2.39
C HIS A 100 -15.26 7.51 -2.30
N ASN A 101 -15.01 6.71 -1.26
CA ASN A 101 -15.70 5.45 -1.04
C ASN A 101 -16.88 5.63 -0.06
N THR A 102 -18.10 5.52 -0.57
CA THR A 102 -19.34 5.62 0.21
C THR A 102 -19.90 4.26 0.61
N ASP A 103 -19.34 3.15 0.13
CA ASP A 103 -19.85 1.78 0.35
C ASP A 103 -18.74 0.84 0.86
N PHE A 104 -18.34 1.02 2.11
CA PHE A 104 -17.37 0.13 2.77
C PHE A 104 -17.87 -1.31 2.95
N GLY A 105 -19.18 -1.56 2.79
CA GLY A 105 -19.75 -2.90 2.84
C GLY A 105 -19.25 -3.79 1.70
N LYS A 106 -18.98 -3.20 0.54
CA LYS A 106 -18.45 -3.91 -0.64
C LYS A 106 -16.93 -4.11 -0.63
N TYR A 107 -16.20 -3.39 0.22
CA TYR A 107 -14.73 -3.39 0.24
C TYR A 107 -14.17 -3.74 1.62
N PRO A 108 -14.29 -5.01 2.07
CA PRO A 108 -13.93 -5.42 3.43
C PRO A 108 -12.45 -5.21 3.75
N ARG A 109 -11.52 -5.47 2.80
CA ARG A 109 -10.08 -5.30 3.03
C ARG A 109 -9.69 -3.82 3.18
N MET A 110 -10.33 -2.95 2.41
CA MET A 110 -10.17 -1.50 2.55
C MET A 110 -10.67 -1.01 3.91
N ARG A 111 -11.82 -1.53 4.38
CA ARG A 111 -12.32 -1.23 5.73
C ARG A 111 -11.33 -1.67 6.81
N ILE A 112 -10.77 -2.87 6.70
CA ILE A 112 -9.76 -3.39 7.64
C ILE A 112 -8.53 -2.49 7.64
N PHE A 113 -8.01 -2.11 6.47
CA PHE A 113 -6.88 -1.21 6.37
C PHE A 113 -7.13 0.12 7.11
N ILE A 114 -8.29 0.75 6.91
CA ILE A 114 -8.64 2.00 7.63
C ILE A 114 -8.69 1.77 9.14
N GLN A 115 -9.26 0.65 9.60
CA GLN A 115 -9.32 0.33 11.02
C GLN A 115 -7.92 0.16 11.62
N ASP A 116 -7.05 -0.61 10.98
CA ASP A 116 -5.67 -0.82 11.45
C ASP A 116 -4.87 0.49 11.43
N TYR A 117 -5.07 1.33 10.42
CA TYR A 117 -4.46 2.67 10.37
C TYR A 117 -4.89 3.55 11.54
N LEU A 118 -6.19 3.61 11.86
CA LEU A 118 -6.70 4.39 12.99
C LEU A 118 -6.17 3.86 14.34
N LEU A 119 -6.10 2.54 14.50
CA LEU A 119 -5.50 1.91 15.67
C LEU A 119 -4.01 2.25 15.79
N ALA A 120 -3.28 2.21 14.67
CA ALA A 120 -1.87 2.57 14.63
C ALA A 120 -1.64 4.04 15.05
N LEU A 121 -2.45 4.98 14.55
CA LEU A 121 -2.40 6.38 14.97
C LEU A 121 -2.68 6.55 16.47
N ASN A 122 -3.69 5.86 17.00
CA ASN A 122 -4.02 5.93 18.43
C ASN A 122 -2.87 5.43 19.32
N SER A 123 -2.12 4.41 18.87
CA SER A 123 -0.96 3.90 19.62
C SER A 123 0.19 4.91 19.79
N GLN A 124 0.20 5.98 18.97
CA GLN A 124 1.13 7.10 19.11
C GLN A 124 0.69 8.05 20.22
N ASN A 125 -0.62 8.24 20.36
CA ASN A 125 -1.21 9.16 21.34
C ASN A 125 -1.14 8.61 22.78
N ASP A 126 -1.05 7.30 22.97
CA ASP A 126 -0.92 6.68 24.31
C ASP A 126 0.45 6.90 24.98
N GLY A 127 1.45 7.44 24.25
CA GLY A 127 2.72 7.90 24.83
C GLY A 127 2.72 9.36 25.32
N LEU A 128 1.61 10.08 25.15
CA LEU A 128 1.44 11.50 25.47
C LEU A 128 0.47 11.75 26.65
N LYS A 129 0.09 10.69 27.39
CA LYS A 129 -0.75 10.78 28.59
C LYS A 129 0.09 10.91 29.85
#